data_AF-A0A7J3WWQ0-F1
#
_entry.id   AF-A0A7J3WWQ0-F1
#
_cell.length_a   1.000
_cell.length_b   1.000
_cell.length_c   1.000
_cell.angle_alpha   90.00
_cell.angle_beta   90.00
_cell.angle_gamma   90.00
#
_symmetry.space_group_name_H-M   'P 1'
#
loop_
_entity.id
_entity.type
_entity.pdbx_description
1 polymer ?
#
loop_
_entity_poly.entity_id
_entity_poly.type
_entity_poly.pdbx_seq_one_letter_code
_entity_poly.pdbx_strand_id
1 'polypeptide(L)'
;MKTEHVSFFEEPRPPIPGNLLFEALTPPKEIILAVNPRVTVEVIEGVLKAAKDTENIVILELALSEMNLKGGYTGLTPKAFAERVRRAAENVGWFGYVLHADHVAVRKGTDEEIDNIKKELDARIDAGFTSYAIDTSHLFDVTKDTVSEQLKKVIELGTELFNYLDERMGHKNYGKEGEVGEIGRSELTEVDEALYYVKSMKENGVSLHWLAINNGSKHGVSIDAQGNIIPQLGINVKRTVEIIQALWSNGYPTRIAQHGVSGTPLHLIAEAFPKGMINKGNVATYYMLMVYDILRIYEPELFRKIYRWVIEKYRK
;
A
#
# COMPACT_ATOMS: atom_id res chain seq x y z
N MET A 1 -15.39 -32.74 2.96
CA MET A 1 -16.31 -31.59 2.83
C MET A 1 -15.45 -30.34 2.96
N LYS A 2 -15.53 -29.37 2.05
CA LYS A 2 -14.75 -28.12 2.19
C LYS A 2 -15.27 -27.36 3.42
N THR A 3 -14.38 -26.64 4.10
CA THR A 3 -14.77 -25.75 5.21
C THR A 3 -15.65 -24.61 4.66
N GLU A 4 -16.48 -24.01 5.52
CA GLU A 4 -17.38 -22.93 5.11
C GLU A 4 -16.62 -21.71 4.57
N HIS A 5 -15.48 -21.36 5.19
CA HIS A 5 -14.67 -20.21 4.75
C HIS A 5 -14.00 -20.45 3.39
N VAL A 6 -13.54 -21.67 3.11
CA VAL A 6 -13.00 -22.01 1.78
C VAL A 6 -14.10 -21.91 0.74
N SER A 7 -15.28 -22.46 1.03
CA SER A 7 -16.43 -22.43 0.10
C SER A 7 -16.87 -20.98 -0.17
N PHE A 8 -16.85 -20.13 0.85
CA PHE A 8 -17.08 -18.69 0.71
C PHE A 8 -16.11 -18.08 -0.32
N PHE A 9 -14.80 -18.29 -0.20
CA PHE A 9 -13.86 -17.64 -1.13
C PHE A 9 -13.72 -18.30 -2.51
N GLU A 10 -14.25 -19.50 -2.73
CA GLU A 10 -14.26 -20.11 -4.08
C GLU A 10 -15.43 -19.62 -4.96
N GLU A 11 -16.47 -19.05 -4.36
CA GLU A 11 -17.60 -18.49 -5.09
C GLU A 11 -17.32 -17.06 -5.60
N PRO A 12 -17.67 -16.75 -6.87
CA PRO A 12 -17.45 -15.43 -7.44
C PRO A 12 -18.11 -14.31 -6.66
N ARG A 13 -17.31 -13.33 -6.21
CA ARG A 13 -17.78 -12.18 -5.40
C ARG A 13 -16.98 -10.90 -5.64
N PRO A 14 -17.54 -9.72 -5.34
CA PRO A 14 -16.79 -8.48 -5.37
C PRO A 14 -15.61 -8.51 -4.38
N PRO A 15 -14.65 -7.59 -4.52
CA PRO A 15 -13.56 -7.42 -3.55
C PRO A 15 -14.11 -7.23 -2.13
N ILE A 16 -13.40 -7.79 -1.15
CA ILE A 16 -13.81 -7.72 0.26
C ILE A 16 -13.70 -6.25 0.72
N PRO A 17 -14.66 -5.73 1.51
CA PRO A 17 -14.53 -4.44 2.18
C PRO A 17 -13.25 -4.36 3.02
N GLY A 18 -12.38 -3.38 2.77
CA GLY A 18 -11.07 -3.30 3.42
C GLY A 18 -11.17 -3.22 4.96
N ASN A 19 -12.12 -2.45 5.48
CA ASN A 19 -12.31 -2.33 6.94
C ASN A 19 -12.60 -3.68 7.60
N LEU A 20 -13.40 -4.57 6.97
CA LEU A 20 -13.73 -5.87 7.55
C LEU A 20 -12.49 -6.73 7.72
N LEU A 21 -11.59 -6.71 6.73
CA LEU A 21 -10.31 -7.38 6.83
C LEU A 21 -9.48 -6.80 7.98
N PHE A 22 -9.46 -5.48 8.12
CA PHE A 22 -8.59 -4.79 9.09
C PHE A 22 -9.09 -4.98 10.52
N GLU A 23 -10.40 -4.96 10.71
CA GLU A 23 -11.08 -5.23 11.98
C GLU A 23 -10.93 -6.70 12.39
N ALA A 24 -11.02 -7.64 11.44
CA ALA A 24 -10.86 -9.08 11.68
C ALA A 24 -9.46 -9.46 12.20
N LEU A 25 -8.44 -8.64 11.93
CA LEU A 25 -7.10 -8.80 12.50
C LEU A 25 -7.04 -8.38 13.98
N THR A 26 -8.16 -8.28 14.71
CA THR A 26 -8.20 -7.89 16.12
C THR A 26 -8.61 -9.09 17.01
N PRO A 27 -7.83 -9.49 18.04
CA PRO A 27 -6.58 -8.88 18.48
C PRO A 27 -5.44 -9.09 17.45
N PRO A 28 -4.55 -8.10 17.29
CA PRO A 28 -3.49 -8.08 16.27
C PRO A 28 -2.49 -9.23 16.42
N LYS A 29 -2.36 -10.06 15.36
CA LYS A 29 -1.46 -11.23 15.36
C LYS A 29 -0.66 -11.42 14.09
N GLU A 30 -1.19 -11.08 12.92
CA GLU A 30 -0.51 -11.29 11.65
C GLU A 30 -0.07 -9.98 10.95
N ILE A 31 0.65 -10.13 9.86
CA ILE A 31 0.87 -9.08 8.86
C ILE A 31 0.18 -9.57 7.59
N ILE A 32 -0.75 -8.79 7.05
CA ILE A 32 -1.33 -9.11 5.75
C ILE A 32 -0.42 -8.65 4.62
N LEU A 33 -0.24 -9.52 3.64
CA LEU A 33 0.51 -9.21 2.44
C LEU A 33 -0.31 -8.28 1.53
N ALA A 34 0.28 -7.14 1.19
CA ALA A 34 -0.22 -6.24 0.18
C ALA A 34 0.70 -6.26 -1.03
N VAL A 35 0.16 -6.60 -2.19
CA VAL A 35 0.93 -6.87 -3.41
C VAL A 35 0.65 -5.82 -4.46
N ASN A 36 1.70 -5.17 -4.95
CA ASN A 36 1.67 -4.39 -6.18
C ASN A 36 2.23 -5.26 -7.32
N PRO A 37 1.38 -5.97 -8.09
CA PRO A 37 1.83 -6.99 -9.04
C PRO A 37 2.51 -6.39 -10.27
N ARG A 38 2.10 -5.18 -10.67
CA ARG A 38 2.60 -4.29 -11.76
C ARG A 38 2.69 -4.90 -13.17
N VAL A 39 3.35 -6.04 -13.33
CA VAL A 39 3.87 -6.53 -14.62
C VAL A 39 2.81 -7.30 -15.41
N THR A 40 2.38 -8.47 -14.93
CA THR A 40 1.52 -9.38 -15.69
C THR A 40 0.36 -9.93 -14.86
N VAL A 41 -0.62 -10.55 -15.52
CA VAL A 41 -1.77 -11.15 -14.82
C VAL A 41 -1.37 -12.44 -14.11
N GLU A 42 -0.39 -13.17 -14.64
CA GLU A 42 0.14 -14.43 -14.10
C GLU A 42 0.77 -14.22 -12.72
N VAL A 43 1.33 -13.03 -12.45
CA VAL A 43 1.77 -12.64 -11.10
C VAL A 43 0.59 -12.63 -10.12
N ILE A 44 -0.55 -12.07 -10.53
CA ILE A 44 -1.77 -12.00 -9.71
C ILE A 44 -2.33 -13.41 -9.50
N GLU A 45 -2.38 -14.23 -10.55
CA GLU A 45 -2.82 -15.62 -10.47
C GLU A 45 -1.94 -16.45 -9.52
N GLY A 46 -0.61 -16.29 -9.60
CA GLY A 46 0.32 -16.96 -8.70
C GLY A 46 0.12 -16.57 -7.23
N VAL A 47 -0.10 -15.28 -6.96
CA VAL A 47 -0.40 -14.77 -5.62
C VAL A 47 -1.73 -15.31 -5.11
N LEU A 48 -2.79 -15.27 -5.93
CA LEU A 48 -4.11 -15.80 -5.55
C LEU A 48 -4.10 -17.31 -5.36
N LYS A 49 -3.29 -18.05 -6.13
CA LYS A 49 -3.10 -19.48 -5.94
C LYS A 49 -2.43 -19.77 -4.60
N ALA A 50 -1.37 -19.03 -4.25
CA ALA A 50 -0.74 -19.15 -2.93
C ALA A 50 -1.71 -18.78 -1.79
N ALA A 51 -2.53 -17.75 -1.99
CA ALA A 51 -3.58 -17.37 -1.04
C ALA A 51 -4.62 -18.49 -0.87
N LYS A 52 -5.05 -19.13 -1.96
CA LYS A 52 -5.96 -20.29 -1.95
C LYS A 52 -5.34 -21.49 -1.22
N ASP A 53 -4.11 -21.84 -1.57
CA ASP A 53 -3.39 -22.99 -0.99
C ASP A 53 -3.14 -22.83 0.51
N THR A 54 -3.10 -21.58 0.99
CA THR A 54 -2.95 -21.24 2.41
C THR A 54 -4.25 -20.79 3.07
N GLU A 55 -5.38 -20.82 2.35
CA GLU A 55 -6.70 -20.36 2.81
C GLU A 55 -6.72 -18.92 3.35
N ASN A 56 -5.88 -18.04 2.79
CA ASN A 56 -5.70 -16.66 3.24
C ASN A 56 -6.30 -15.63 2.26
N ILE A 57 -6.40 -14.40 2.77
CA ILE A 57 -6.78 -13.21 2.03
C ILE A 57 -5.51 -12.40 1.72
N VAL A 58 -5.47 -11.78 0.54
CA VAL A 58 -4.40 -10.87 0.14
C VAL A 58 -4.95 -9.50 -0.24
N ILE A 59 -4.11 -8.47 -0.14
CA ILE A 59 -4.43 -7.15 -0.68
C ILE A 59 -3.74 -7.03 -2.04
N LEU A 60 -4.49 -6.61 -3.06
CA LEU A 60 -3.97 -6.29 -4.38
C LEU A 60 -4.13 -4.80 -4.60
N GLU A 61 -3.01 -4.13 -4.82
CA GLU A 61 -2.95 -2.67 -4.82
C GLU A 61 -2.04 -2.12 -5.90
N LEU A 62 -2.27 -0.87 -6.29
CA LEU A 62 -1.35 -0.09 -7.13
C LEU A 62 -1.39 1.36 -6.69
N ALA A 63 -0.21 1.99 -6.61
CA ALA A 63 -0.09 3.39 -6.27
C ALA A 63 -0.56 4.31 -7.42
N LEU A 64 -0.88 5.58 -7.12
CA LEU A 64 -1.35 6.55 -8.12
C LEU A 64 -0.37 6.74 -9.30
N SER A 65 0.92 6.61 -9.05
CA SER A 65 1.95 6.67 -10.10
C SER A 65 1.95 5.44 -11.01
N GLU A 66 1.58 4.28 -10.48
CA GLU A 66 1.57 2.99 -11.18
C GLU A 66 0.30 2.86 -12.01
N MET A 67 -0.82 3.33 -11.47
CA MET A 67 -2.16 3.26 -12.06
C MET A 67 -2.91 4.58 -11.86
N ASN A 68 -3.39 5.15 -12.96
CA ASN A 68 -4.24 6.34 -12.95
C ASN A 68 -5.12 6.39 -14.20
N LEU A 69 -5.99 7.40 -14.34
CA LEU A 69 -6.88 7.54 -15.50
C LEU A 69 -6.16 7.57 -16.86
N LYS A 70 -4.86 7.91 -16.87
CA LYS A 70 -4.01 7.93 -18.07
C LYS A 70 -3.13 6.69 -18.23
N GLY A 71 -3.24 5.71 -17.31
CA GLY A 71 -2.49 4.47 -17.32
C GLY A 71 -1.31 4.41 -16.35
N GLY A 72 -0.90 5.51 -15.72
CA GLY A 72 0.33 5.52 -14.91
C GLY A 72 1.56 5.01 -15.67
N TYR A 73 2.58 4.55 -14.96
CA TYR A 73 3.74 3.92 -15.61
C TYR A 73 3.50 2.45 -16.01
N THR A 74 2.42 1.81 -15.53
CA THR A 74 2.09 0.42 -15.88
C THR A 74 1.19 0.30 -17.12
N GLY A 75 0.60 1.41 -17.57
CA GLY A 75 -0.44 1.42 -18.61
C GLY A 75 -1.83 1.00 -18.12
N LEU A 76 -2.06 0.95 -16.80
CA LEU A 76 -3.31 0.53 -16.19
C LEU A 76 -4.15 1.69 -15.68
N THR A 77 -5.43 1.67 -16.03
CA THR A 77 -6.47 2.46 -15.36
C THR A 77 -7.04 1.67 -14.17
N PRO A 78 -7.73 2.32 -13.20
CA PRO A 78 -8.41 1.62 -12.11
C PRO A 78 -9.31 0.48 -12.58
N LYS A 79 -10.12 0.72 -13.62
CA LYS A 79 -10.98 -0.29 -14.23
C LYS A 79 -10.16 -1.46 -14.81
N ALA A 80 -9.13 -1.17 -15.61
CA ALA A 80 -8.30 -2.21 -16.23
C ALA A 80 -7.57 -3.07 -15.19
N PHE A 81 -7.12 -2.48 -14.08
CA PHE A 81 -6.52 -3.23 -12.99
C PHE A 81 -7.55 -4.11 -12.27
N ALA A 82 -8.71 -3.56 -11.90
CA ALA A 82 -9.78 -4.32 -11.23
C ALA A 82 -10.27 -5.50 -12.08
N GLU A 83 -10.47 -5.30 -13.39
CA GLU A 83 -10.82 -6.36 -14.34
C GLU A 83 -9.72 -7.42 -14.46
N ARG A 84 -8.44 -7.01 -14.46
CA ARG A 84 -7.31 -7.92 -14.48
C ARG A 84 -7.26 -8.79 -13.22
N VAL A 85 -7.46 -8.20 -12.05
CA VAL A 85 -7.52 -8.93 -10.77
C VAL A 85 -8.71 -9.88 -10.76
N ARG A 86 -9.88 -9.42 -11.20
CA ARG A 86 -11.11 -10.22 -11.27
C ARG A 86 -10.92 -11.46 -12.16
N ARG A 87 -10.33 -11.28 -13.35
CA ARG A 87 -10.03 -12.39 -14.26
C ARG A 87 -9.06 -13.40 -13.64
N ALA A 88 -8.02 -12.92 -12.96
CA ALA A 88 -7.09 -13.81 -12.25
C ALA A 88 -7.80 -14.63 -11.15
N ALA A 89 -8.69 -13.98 -10.38
CA ALA A 89 -9.50 -14.65 -9.36
C ALA A 89 -10.44 -15.71 -9.95
N GLU A 90 -11.07 -15.43 -11.10
CA GLU A 90 -11.89 -16.39 -11.85
C GLU A 90 -11.08 -17.57 -12.36
N ASN A 91 -9.89 -17.33 -12.92
CA ASN A 91 -8.99 -18.38 -13.41
C ASN A 91 -8.50 -19.31 -12.29
N VAL A 92 -8.20 -18.75 -11.11
CA VAL A 92 -7.73 -19.52 -9.94
C VAL A 92 -8.91 -20.16 -9.16
N GLY A 93 -10.11 -19.58 -9.28
CA GLY A 93 -11.25 -19.91 -8.43
C GLY A 93 -10.99 -19.54 -6.96
N TRP A 94 -10.49 -18.32 -6.72
CA TRP A 94 -10.29 -17.77 -5.37
C TRP A 94 -10.52 -16.26 -5.37
N PHE A 95 -11.49 -15.82 -4.57
CA PHE A 95 -11.95 -14.44 -4.43
C PHE A 95 -11.63 -13.87 -3.05
N GLY A 96 -10.64 -14.44 -2.36
CA GLY A 96 -10.09 -13.93 -1.09
C GLY A 96 -9.16 -12.75 -1.31
N TYR A 97 -9.68 -11.60 -1.76
CA TYR A 97 -8.87 -10.41 -1.97
C TYR A 97 -9.58 -9.09 -1.67
N VAL A 98 -8.78 -8.08 -1.34
CA VAL A 98 -9.18 -6.66 -1.24
C VAL A 98 -8.52 -5.89 -2.38
N LEU A 99 -9.24 -4.94 -2.98
CA LEU A 99 -8.65 -3.94 -3.86
C LEU A 99 -8.37 -2.67 -3.07
N HIS A 100 -7.08 -2.34 -2.94
CA HIS A 100 -6.63 -1.16 -2.19
C HIS A 100 -5.98 -0.14 -3.13
N ALA A 101 -6.34 1.13 -2.95
CA ALA A 101 -5.72 2.25 -3.64
C ALA A 101 -4.51 2.71 -2.83
N ASP A 102 -3.34 2.19 -3.18
CA ASP A 102 -2.08 2.54 -2.54
C ASP A 102 -1.67 3.99 -2.89
N HIS A 103 -0.90 4.65 -2.02
CA HIS A 103 -0.41 6.03 -2.15
C HIS A 103 -1.18 6.93 -3.14
N VAL A 104 -2.38 7.37 -2.77
CA VAL A 104 -3.06 8.47 -3.48
C VAL A 104 -2.39 9.78 -3.05
N ALA A 105 -1.21 10.01 -3.62
CA ALA A 105 -0.28 11.05 -3.19
C ALA A 105 -0.71 12.45 -3.65
N VAL A 106 -0.74 13.40 -2.72
CA VAL A 106 -0.90 14.84 -2.95
C VAL A 106 0.46 15.51 -2.76
N ARG A 107 1.03 16.11 -3.80
CA ARG A 107 2.40 16.66 -3.73
C ARG A 107 2.46 18.15 -3.52
N LYS A 108 1.55 18.92 -4.14
CA LYS A 108 1.54 20.38 -4.09
C LYS A 108 0.37 20.90 -3.25
N GLY A 109 -0.75 20.17 -3.25
CA GLY A 109 -1.99 20.57 -2.60
C GLY A 109 -2.53 21.87 -3.21
N THR A 110 -2.54 21.94 -4.54
CA THR A 110 -3.21 22.98 -5.33
C THR A 110 -4.61 22.50 -5.68
N ASP A 111 -5.58 23.41 -5.82
CA ASP A 111 -6.97 23.05 -6.15
C ASP A 111 -7.08 22.14 -7.38
N GLU A 112 -6.32 22.42 -8.45
CA GLU A 112 -6.28 21.57 -9.65
C GLU A 112 -5.79 20.13 -9.35
N GLU A 113 -4.82 19.97 -8.46
CA GLU A 113 -4.31 18.65 -8.08
C GLU A 113 -5.36 17.89 -7.26
N ILE A 114 -6.02 18.57 -6.32
CA ILE A 114 -7.08 17.99 -5.51
C ILE A 114 -8.28 17.58 -6.36
N ASP A 115 -8.69 18.41 -7.33
CA ASP A 115 -9.77 18.07 -8.26
C ASP A 115 -9.42 16.87 -9.14
N ASN A 116 -8.16 16.76 -9.57
CA ASN A 116 -7.69 15.59 -10.31
C ASN A 116 -7.65 14.34 -9.43
N ILE A 117 -7.24 14.46 -8.16
CA ILE A 117 -7.24 13.35 -7.21
C ILE A 117 -8.67 12.88 -6.91
N LYS A 118 -9.64 13.78 -6.76
CA LYS A 118 -11.06 13.42 -6.61
C LYS A 118 -11.57 12.59 -7.79
N LYS A 119 -11.23 12.97 -9.03
CA LYS A 119 -11.55 12.17 -10.24
C LYS A 119 -10.87 10.78 -10.23
N GLU A 120 -9.64 10.70 -9.71
CA GLU A 120 -8.92 9.43 -9.57
C GLU A 120 -9.53 8.53 -8.49
N LEU A 121 -10.05 9.11 -7.40
CA LEU A 121 -10.78 8.39 -6.36
C LEU A 121 -12.12 7.88 -6.91
N ASP A 122 -12.86 8.70 -7.66
CA ASP A 122 -14.10 8.28 -8.32
C ASP A 122 -13.90 7.07 -9.23
N ALA A 123 -12.87 7.12 -10.06
CA ALA A 123 -12.56 6.02 -10.97
C ALA A 123 -12.23 4.72 -10.22
N ARG A 124 -11.65 4.80 -9.02
CA ARG A 124 -11.37 3.65 -8.14
C ARG A 124 -12.65 3.14 -7.48
N ILE A 125 -13.52 4.04 -7.00
CA ILE A 125 -14.84 3.68 -6.46
C ILE A 125 -15.65 2.94 -7.52
N ASP A 126 -15.73 3.48 -8.73
CA ASP A 126 -16.45 2.90 -9.86
C ASP A 126 -15.85 1.55 -10.30
N ALA A 127 -14.53 1.38 -10.16
CA ALA A 127 -13.83 0.12 -10.42
C ALA A 127 -13.98 -0.92 -9.28
N GLY A 128 -14.59 -0.56 -8.15
CA GLY A 128 -14.86 -1.47 -7.03
C GLY A 128 -13.74 -1.55 -5.99
N PHE A 129 -12.90 -0.53 -5.86
CA PHE A 129 -11.92 -0.45 -4.78
C PHE A 129 -12.62 -0.28 -3.43
N THR A 130 -12.09 -0.97 -2.41
CA THR A 130 -12.72 -1.09 -1.08
C THR A 130 -11.83 -0.63 0.06
N SER A 131 -10.66 -0.07 -0.27
CA SER A 131 -9.70 0.47 0.69
C SER A 131 -8.82 1.52 0.03
N TYR A 132 -8.45 2.57 0.77
CA TYR A 132 -7.75 3.73 0.22
C TYR A 132 -6.67 4.24 1.18
N ALA A 133 -5.46 4.41 0.65
CA ALA A 133 -4.36 5.13 1.29
C ALA A 133 -4.29 6.56 0.74
N ILE A 134 -4.62 7.54 1.58
CA ILE A 134 -4.46 8.96 1.25
C ILE A 134 -3.13 9.44 1.79
N ASP A 135 -2.25 9.86 0.89
CA ASP A 135 -0.90 10.29 1.24
C ASP A 135 -0.75 11.79 0.98
N THR A 136 -0.93 12.58 2.03
CA THR A 136 -0.68 14.03 2.04
C THR A 136 0.65 14.38 2.69
N SER A 137 1.50 13.38 2.99
CA SER A 137 2.72 13.54 3.79
C SER A 137 3.74 14.49 3.15
N HIS A 138 3.74 14.61 1.82
CA HIS A 138 4.56 15.57 1.07
C HIS A 138 4.28 17.04 1.41
N LEU A 139 3.14 17.35 2.04
CA LEU A 139 2.74 18.70 2.41
C LEU A 139 3.23 19.12 3.80
N PHE A 140 4.09 18.30 4.42
CA PHE A 140 4.72 18.60 5.70
C PHE A 140 5.65 19.82 5.59
N ASP A 141 5.34 20.87 6.35
CA ASP A 141 6.07 22.14 6.27
C ASP A 141 7.22 22.21 7.28
N VAL A 142 8.43 21.82 6.85
CA VAL A 142 9.64 21.86 7.69
C VAL A 142 10.09 23.26 8.12
N THR A 143 9.50 24.32 7.58
CA THR A 143 9.85 25.69 7.98
C THR A 143 9.14 26.12 9.27
N LYS A 144 8.26 25.28 9.82
CA LYS A 144 7.50 25.54 11.04
C LYS A 144 8.14 24.90 12.27
N ASP A 145 7.93 25.55 13.41
CA ASP A 145 8.56 25.18 14.69
C ASP A 145 7.76 24.14 15.48
N THR A 146 6.45 24.04 15.23
CA THR A 146 5.55 23.15 15.98
C THR A 146 4.94 22.07 15.08
N VAL A 147 4.82 20.84 15.60
CA VAL A 147 4.20 19.70 14.90
C VAL A 147 2.80 20.05 14.37
N SER A 148 2.03 20.82 15.15
CA SER A 148 0.70 21.30 14.72
C SER A 148 0.75 22.13 13.45
N GLU A 149 1.73 23.02 13.32
CA GLU A 149 1.87 23.88 12.14
C GLU A 149 2.48 23.12 10.96
N GLN A 150 3.47 22.26 11.23
CA GLN A 150 4.11 21.41 10.22
C GLN A 150 3.09 20.48 9.54
N LEU A 151 2.17 19.90 10.31
CA LEU A 151 1.16 18.95 9.82
C LEU A 151 -0.15 19.61 9.37
N LYS A 152 -0.32 20.93 9.51
CA LYS A 152 -1.59 21.60 9.25
C LYS A 152 -2.17 21.26 7.88
N LYS A 153 -1.39 21.46 6.81
CA LYS A 153 -1.83 21.20 5.43
C LYS A 153 -2.02 19.70 5.15
N VAL A 154 -1.19 18.85 5.79
CA VAL A 154 -1.28 17.39 5.71
C VAL A 154 -2.63 16.90 6.23
N ILE A 155 -3.05 17.40 7.40
CA ILE A 155 -4.30 17.03 8.06
C ILE A 155 -5.51 17.65 7.33
N GLU A 156 -5.46 18.92 6.96
CA GLU A 156 -6.56 19.62 6.27
C GLU A 156 -6.95 18.90 4.98
N LEU A 157 -5.98 18.64 4.09
CA LEU A 157 -6.26 17.99 2.81
C LEU A 157 -6.50 16.49 2.95
N GLY A 158 -5.86 15.82 3.92
CA GLY A 158 -6.14 14.42 4.21
C GLY A 158 -7.58 14.23 4.66
N THR A 159 -8.04 15.10 5.56
CA THR A 159 -9.43 15.14 6.04
C THR A 159 -10.39 15.43 4.88
N GLU A 160 -10.10 16.42 4.04
CA GLU A 160 -10.94 16.74 2.88
C GLU A 160 -11.14 15.54 1.95
N LEU A 161 -10.06 14.82 1.62
CA LEU A 161 -10.12 13.67 0.72
C LEU A 161 -10.82 12.47 1.35
N PHE A 162 -10.65 12.23 2.65
CA PHE A 162 -11.43 11.19 3.34
C PHE A 162 -12.91 11.54 3.45
N ASN A 163 -13.26 12.80 3.71
CA ASN A 163 -14.65 13.24 3.72
C ASN A 163 -15.29 13.11 2.33
N TYR A 164 -14.54 13.41 1.28
CA TYR A 164 -14.96 13.16 -0.10
C TYR A 164 -15.24 11.66 -0.34
N LEU A 165 -14.33 10.78 0.12
CA LEU A 165 -14.57 9.34 0.05
C LEU A 165 -15.80 8.91 0.86
N ASP A 166 -16.01 9.44 2.07
CA ASP A 166 -17.17 9.14 2.90
C ASP A 166 -18.48 9.56 2.19
N GLU A 167 -18.52 10.74 1.56
CA GLU A 167 -19.66 11.21 0.76
C GLU A 167 -19.93 10.26 -0.43
N ARG A 168 -18.89 9.85 -1.15
CA ARG A 168 -19.01 9.04 -2.36
C ARG A 168 -19.27 7.57 -2.10
N MET A 169 -18.74 7.03 -1.00
CA MET A 169 -18.96 5.65 -0.55
C MET A 169 -20.31 5.51 0.18
N GLY A 170 -20.87 6.61 0.69
CA GLY A 170 -22.15 6.64 1.39
C GLY A 170 -22.11 5.78 2.66
N HIS A 171 -22.99 4.78 2.74
CA HIS A 171 -23.05 3.86 3.88
C HIS A 171 -22.10 2.66 3.78
N LYS A 172 -21.26 2.57 2.74
CA LYS A 172 -20.33 1.45 2.58
C LYS A 172 -19.11 1.66 3.47
N ASN A 173 -18.84 0.71 4.35
CA ASN A 173 -17.57 0.70 5.07
C ASN A 173 -16.41 0.37 4.11
N TYR A 174 -15.27 1.03 4.31
CA TYR A 174 -14.06 0.84 3.52
C TYR A 174 -12.81 1.05 4.37
N GLY A 175 -11.70 0.48 3.92
CA GLY A 175 -10.42 0.61 4.62
C GLY A 175 -9.81 2.01 4.47
N LYS A 176 -9.36 2.59 5.58
CA LYS A 176 -8.74 3.93 5.64
C LYS A 176 -7.29 3.82 6.11
N GLU A 177 -6.36 4.21 5.25
CA GLU A 177 -4.93 4.28 5.53
C GLU A 177 -4.44 5.72 5.33
N GLY A 178 -3.82 6.30 6.35
CA GLY A 178 -3.16 7.61 6.24
C GLY A 178 -1.64 7.46 6.24
N GLU A 179 -0.92 8.53 5.92
CA GLU A 179 0.56 8.54 5.92
C GLU A 179 1.09 9.79 6.62
N VAL A 180 2.12 9.60 7.45
CA VAL A 180 2.82 10.70 8.14
C VAL A 180 4.33 10.46 8.15
N GLY A 181 5.07 11.51 7.76
CA GLY A 181 6.50 11.43 7.49
C GLY A 181 6.75 10.82 6.12
N GLU A 182 7.21 11.64 5.17
CA GLU A 182 7.51 11.20 3.81
C GLU A 182 8.60 10.11 3.82
N ILE A 183 8.28 8.94 3.30
CA ILE A 183 9.20 7.81 3.20
C ILE A 183 10.40 8.19 2.32
N GLY A 184 11.61 8.08 2.88
CA GLY A 184 12.87 8.39 2.19
C GLY A 184 13.48 9.74 2.55
N ARG A 185 12.82 10.53 3.42
CA ARG A 185 13.51 11.61 4.15
C ARG A 185 14.50 11.02 5.15
N SER A 186 15.57 11.78 5.45
CA SER A 186 16.62 11.35 6.38
C SER A 186 16.13 11.17 7.82
N GLU A 187 15.07 11.89 8.18
CA GLU A 187 14.50 11.89 9.52
C GLU A 187 13.36 10.87 9.60
N LEU A 188 13.36 10.09 10.68
CA LEU A 188 12.30 9.13 10.97
C LEU A 188 11.08 9.88 11.51
N THR A 189 9.88 9.40 11.23
CA THR A 189 8.65 9.90 11.84
C THR A 189 8.78 9.85 13.36
N GLU A 190 8.51 10.97 14.02
CA GLU A 190 8.53 11.09 15.48
C GLU A 190 7.21 10.62 16.11
N VAL A 191 7.26 10.27 17.39
CA VAL A 191 6.08 9.73 18.12
C VAL A 191 4.97 10.78 18.23
N ASP A 192 5.35 12.02 18.50
CA ASP A 192 4.44 13.16 18.61
C ASP A 192 3.80 13.52 17.26
N GLU A 193 4.54 13.46 16.16
CA GLU A 193 4.01 13.62 14.79
C GLU A 193 2.91 12.60 14.50
N ALA A 194 3.19 11.31 14.72
CA ALA A 194 2.23 10.24 14.45
C ALA A 194 1.01 10.34 15.36
N LEU A 195 1.21 10.59 16.66
CA LEU A 195 0.11 10.76 17.61
C LEU A 195 -0.75 11.99 17.29
N TYR A 196 -0.11 13.12 16.98
CA TYR A 196 -0.81 14.35 16.61
C TYR A 196 -1.63 14.18 15.33
N TYR A 197 -1.06 13.54 14.31
CA TYR A 197 -1.75 13.25 13.07
C TYR A 197 -2.99 12.39 13.31
N VAL A 198 -2.87 11.22 13.94
CA VAL A 198 -4.01 10.31 14.17
C VAL A 198 -5.08 10.95 15.06
N LYS A 199 -4.66 11.67 16.11
CA LYS A 199 -5.59 12.44 16.97
C LYS A 199 -6.37 13.46 16.16
N SER A 200 -5.68 14.30 15.37
CA SER A 200 -6.32 15.38 14.63
C SER A 200 -7.25 14.85 13.53
N MET A 201 -6.84 13.77 12.85
CA MET A 201 -7.71 13.08 11.89
C MET A 201 -8.99 12.58 12.57
N LYS A 202 -8.87 11.98 13.77
CA LYS A 202 -10.02 11.50 14.55
C LYS A 202 -10.93 12.64 15.02
N GLU A 203 -10.37 13.75 15.50
CA GLU A 203 -11.11 14.95 15.90
C GLU A 203 -11.88 15.56 14.71
N ASN A 204 -11.34 15.43 13.50
CA ASN A 204 -12.00 15.82 12.25
C ASN A 204 -12.96 14.75 11.69
N GLY A 205 -13.26 13.69 12.45
CA GLY A 205 -14.22 12.64 12.05
C GLY A 205 -13.63 11.46 11.29
N VAL A 206 -12.33 11.46 10.98
CA VAL A 206 -11.66 10.39 10.22
C VAL A 206 -10.96 9.40 11.16
N SER A 207 -11.48 8.18 11.25
CA SER A 207 -10.82 7.10 12.00
C SER A 207 -9.97 6.24 11.07
N LEU A 208 -8.65 6.25 11.27
CA LEU A 208 -7.70 5.49 10.47
C LEU A 208 -7.52 4.07 11.00
N HIS A 209 -7.55 3.10 10.10
CA HIS A 209 -7.21 1.71 10.42
C HIS A 209 -5.69 1.54 10.42
N TRP A 210 -5.05 2.09 9.39
CA TRP A 210 -3.60 2.02 9.21
C TRP A 210 -2.96 3.39 9.06
N LEU A 211 -1.70 3.43 9.47
CA LEU A 211 -0.80 4.55 9.35
C LEU A 211 0.50 4.07 8.70
N ALA A 212 0.83 4.62 7.54
CA ALA A 212 2.17 4.52 6.98
C ALA A 212 3.08 5.58 7.64
N ILE A 213 4.32 5.18 7.94
CA ILE A 213 5.32 6.04 8.57
C ILE A 213 6.66 5.91 7.87
N ASN A 214 7.47 6.97 7.89
CA ASN A 214 8.89 6.85 7.58
C ASN A 214 9.64 6.29 8.79
N ASN A 215 9.88 4.98 8.80
CA ASN A 215 10.72 4.32 9.80
C ASN A 215 12.09 3.89 9.26
N GLY A 216 12.54 4.48 8.15
CA GLY A 216 13.84 4.20 7.53
C GLY A 216 13.80 3.12 6.45
N SER A 217 12.62 2.56 6.16
CA SER A 217 12.39 1.76 4.94
C SER A 217 12.67 2.58 3.69
N LYS A 218 13.14 1.93 2.61
CA LYS A 218 13.27 2.54 1.29
C LYS A 218 12.43 1.77 0.29
N HIS A 219 11.84 2.48 -0.67
CA HIS A 219 11.15 1.83 -1.77
C HIS A 219 12.15 1.19 -2.74
N GLY A 220 11.83 -0.03 -3.18
CA GLY A 220 12.66 -0.76 -4.13
C GLY A 220 13.72 -1.63 -3.47
N VAL A 221 14.72 -2.02 -4.26
CA VAL A 221 15.89 -2.76 -3.77
C VAL A 221 17.13 -1.90 -3.96
N SER A 222 18.12 -2.09 -3.10
CA SER A 222 19.45 -1.51 -3.30
C SER A 222 20.34 -2.54 -3.99
N ILE A 223 21.20 -2.09 -4.89
CA ILE A 223 22.14 -2.97 -5.61
C ILE A 223 23.57 -2.52 -5.39
N ASP A 224 24.50 -3.46 -5.32
CA ASP A 224 25.94 -3.18 -5.33
C ASP A 224 26.45 -2.85 -6.75
N ALA A 225 27.74 -2.54 -6.87
CA ALA A 225 28.35 -2.22 -8.17
C ALA A 225 28.33 -3.40 -9.17
N GLN A 226 28.09 -4.61 -8.68
CA GLN A 226 27.99 -5.84 -9.45
C GLN A 226 26.53 -6.20 -9.80
N GLY A 227 25.56 -5.42 -9.30
CA GLY A 227 24.14 -5.64 -9.54
C GLY A 227 23.47 -6.63 -8.56
N ASN A 228 24.16 -7.06 -7.51
CA ASN A 228 23.57 -7.94 -6.50
C ASN A 228 22.70 -7.12 -5.54
N ILE A 229 21.58 -7.69 -5.10
CA ILE A 229 20.68 -7.06 -4.13
C ILE A 229 21.38 -6.97 -2.78
N ILE A 230 21.50 -5.75 -2.25
CA ILE A 230 21.95 -5.48 -0.90
C ILE A 230 20.74 -5.56 0.03
N PRO A 231 20.75 -6.42 1.06
CA PRO A 231 19.70 -6.47 2.06
C PRO A 231 19.46 -5.09 2.69
N GLN A 232 18.21 -4.66 2.71
CA GLN A 232 17.81 -3.43 3.39
C GLN A 232 17.40 -3.75 4.81
N LEU A 233 18.21 -3.32 5.77
CA LEU A 233 17.97 -3.49 7.22
C LEU A 233 17.59 -2.17 7.90
N GLY A 234 17.14 -1.18 7.11
CA GLY A 234 16.93 0.21 7.57
C GLY A 234 15.66 0.44 8.40
N ILE A 235 14.79 -0.57 8.51
CA ILE A 235 13.52 -0.45 9.24
C ILE A 235 13.78 -0.38 10.74
N ASN A 236 13.45 0.76 11.34
CA ASN A 236 13.56 0.99 12.77
C ASN A 236 12.35 0.40 13.50
N VAL A 237 12.47 -0.88 13.86
CA VAL A 237 11.44 -1.61 14.63
C VAL A 237 11.14 -0.93 15.96
N LYS A 238 12.17 -0.42 16.66
CA LYS A 238 11.99 0.25 17.95
C LYS A 238 11.07 1.47 17.83
N ARG A 239 11.36 2.38 16.89
CA ARG A 239 10.52 3.56 16.63
C ARG A 239 9.10 3.19 16.22
N THR A 240 8.95 2.15 15.41
CA THR A 240 7.65 1.61 15.00
C THR A 240 6.83 1.16 16.23
N VAL A 241 7.44 0.43 17.16
CA VAL A 241 6.79 -0.01 18.41
C VAL A 241 6.44 1.18 19.30
N GLU A 242 7.35 2.15 19.46
CA GLU A 242 7.11 3.37 20.26
C GLU A 242 5.88 4.14 19.76
N ILE A 243 5.76 4.33 18.45
CA ILE A 243 4.59 5.00 17.83
C ILE A 243 3.30 4.23 18.13
N ILE A 244 3.27 2.91 17.91
CA ILE A 244 2.06 2.11 18.14
C ILE A 244 1.66 2.09 19.61
N GLN A 245 2.61 1.96 20.52
CA GLN A 245 2.34 2.02 21.95
C GLN A 245 1.76 3.37 22.37
N ALA A 246 2.26 4.47 21.80
CA ALA A 246 1.72 5.80 22.05
C ALA A 246 0.28 5.94 21.52
N LEU A 247 0.01 5.48 20.31
CA LEU A 247 -1.34 5.49 19.72
C LEU A 247 -2.33 4.68 20.58
N TRP A 248 -1.98 3.44 20.93
CA TRP A 248 -2.85 2.56 21.71
C TRP A 248 -3.08 3.07 23.14
N SER A 249 -2.06 3.63 23.79
CA SER A 249 -2.19 4.21 25.13
C SER A 249 -3.08 5.46 25.16
N ASN A 250 -3.28 6.10 24.01
CA ASN A 250 -4.20 7.23 23.83
C ASN A 250 -5.55 6.82 23.20
N GLY A 251 -5.84 5.51 23.11
CA GLY A 251 -7.14 5.01 22.67
C GLY A 251 -7.34 4.95 21.15
N TYR A 252 -6.28 5.11 20.35
CA TYR A 252 -6.34 5.00 18.90
C TYR A 252 -5.91 3.59 18.48
N PRO A 253 -6.81 2.72 17.98
CA PRO A 253 -6.46 1.33 17.62
C PRO A 253 -5.68 1.21 16.30
N THR A 254 -5.31 2.34 15.68
CA THR A 254 -4.55 2.43 14.42
C THR A 254 -3.25 1.62 14.50
N ARG A 255 -2.88 0.99 13.38
CA ARG A 255 -1.69 0.12 13.25
C ARG A 255 -0.80 0.56 12.10
N ILE A 256 0.40 0.00 11.99
CA ILE A 256 1.31 0.34 10.90
C ILE A 256 0.98 -0.47 9.63
N ALA A 257 0.84 0.25 8.52
CA ALA A 257 1.06 -0.29 7.19
C ALA A 257 2.55 -0.10 6.84
N GLN A 258 3.31 -1.19 6.81
CA GLN A 258 4.73 -1.12 6.49
C GLN A 258 4.90 -1.05 4.98
N HIS A 259 5.32 0.13 4.53
CA HIS A 259 5.75 0.35 3.16
C HIS A 259 7.23 -0.04 2.98
N GLY A 260 7.68 -0.20 1.73
CA GLY A 260 9.09 -0.51 1.46
C GLY A 260 9.59 -1.84 2.05
N VAL A 261 8.75 -2.89 2.06
CA VAL A 261 9.16 -4.22 2.56
C VAL A 261 10.11 -4.92 1.59
N SER A 262 9.98 -4.66 0.29
CA SER A 262 10.87 -5.22 -0.74
C SER A 262 12.32 -4.83 -0.44
N GLY A 263 13.24 -5.80 -0.47
CA GLY A 263 14.64 -5.61 -0.08
C GLY A 263 14.95 -6.07 1.35
N THR A 264 13.94 -6.21 2.22
CA THR A 264 14.09 -6.85 3.53
C THR A 264 14.01 -8.37 3.38
N PRO A 265 15.02 -9.14 3.84
CA PRO A 265 14.96 -10.61 3.80
C PRO A 265 13.70 -11.17 4.47
N LEU A 266 13.01 -12.10 3.81
CA LEU A 266 11.72 -12.66 4.27
C LEU A 266 11.78 -13.25 5.69
N HIS A 267 12.90 -13.91 6.05
CA HIS A 267 13.07 -14.47 7.39
C HIS A 267 13.10 -13.37 8.47
N LEU A 268 13.69 -12.20 8.18
CA LEU A 268 13.70 -11.07 9.12
C LEU A 268 12.31 -10.46 9.27
N ILE A 269 11.50 -10.43 8.21
CA ILE A 269 10.09 -10.04 8.32
C ILE A 269 9.36 -11.03 9.24
N ALA A 270 9.59 -12.33 9.06
CA ALA A 270 8.92 -13.36 9.84
C ALA A 270 9.35 -13.38 11.32
N GLU A 271 10.61 -13.04 11.63
CA GLU A 271 11.19 -13.16 12.97
C GLU A 271 11.23 -11.84 13.74
N ALA A 272 11.49 -10.71 13.06
CA ALA A 272 11.82 -9.44 13.72
C ALA A 272 10.72 -8.37 13.62
N PHE A 273 9.80 -8.46 12.66
CA PHE A 273 8.73 -7.46 12.58
C PHE A 273 7.76 -7.63 13.76
N PRO A 274 7.32 -6.53 14.39
CA PRO A 274 6.38 -6.57 15.49
C PRO A 274 4.98 -6.89 14.94
N LYS A 275 4.72 -8.18 14.69
CA LYS A 275 3.46 -8.66 14.10
C LYS A 275 2.28 -8.16 14.90
N GLY A 276 1.25 -7.71 14.20
CA GLY A 276 0.09 -7.11 14.80
C GLY A 276 0.23 -5.61 15.14
N MET A 277 1.43 -5.10 15.39
CA MET A 277 1.70 -3.66 15.41
C MET A 277 1.93 -3.15 13.99
N ILE A 278 2.78 -3.86 13.23
CA ILE A 278 2.73 -3.87 11.77
C ILE A 278 1.67 -4.89 11.38
N ASN A 279 0.71 -4.47 10.57
CA ASN A 279 -0.46 -5.29 10.26
C ASN A 279 -0.72 -5.39 8.75
N LYS A 280 -0.10 -4.53 7.93
CA LYS A 280 0.02 -4.63 6.46
C LYS A 280 1.49 -4.52 6.05
N GLY A 281 1.91 -5.28 5.03
CA GLY A 281 3.25 -5.18 4.45
C GLY A 281 3.21 -5.10 2.93
N ASN A 282 3.70 -3.98 2.37
CA ASN A 282 3.64 -3.69 0.93
C ASN A 282 4.84 -4.29 0.19
N VAL A 283 4.58 -5.19 -0.76
CA VAL A 283 5.58 -5.90 -1.55
C VAL A 283 5.30 -5.70 -3.03
N ALA A 284 6.29 -5.17 -3.74
CA ALA A 284 6.15 -4.81 -5.14
C ALA A 284 7.35 -5.23 -5.98
N THR A 285 8.54 -4.78 -5.59
CA THR A 285 9.75 -4.93 -6.41
C THR A 285 10.19 -6.38 -6.55
N TYR A 286 9.93 -7.24 -5.56
CA TYR A 286 10.22 -8.67 -5.69
C TYR A 286 9.48 -9.34 -6.86
N TYR A 287 8.23 -8.97 -7.12
CA TYR A 287 7.47 -9.52 -8.24
C TYR A 287 8.02 -9.04 -9.59
N MET A 288 8.43 -7.77 -9.68
CA MET A 288 9.08 -7.26 -10.88
C MET A 288 10.38 -7.98 -11.17
N LEU A 289 11.25 -8.11 -10.15
CA LEU A 289 12.53 -8.79 -10.28
C LEU A 289 12.35 -10.25 -10.71
N MET A 290 11.39 -10.95 -10.12
CA MET A 290 11.05 -12.32 -10.50
C MET A 290 10.69 -12.44 -11.98
N VAL A 291 9.83 -11.57 -12.49
CA VAL A 291 9.45 -11.59 -13.92
C VAL A 291 10.65 -11.28 -14.81
N TYR A 292 11.48 -10.29 -14.45
CA TYR A 292 12.67 -9.97 -15.23
C TYR A 292 13.73 -11.08 -15.19
N ASP A 293 13.87 -11.80 -14.09
CA ASP A 293 14.76 -12.97 -14.00
C ASP A 293 14.26 -14.13 -14.86
N ILE A 294 12.94 -14.38 -14.88
CA ILE A 294 12.34 -15.35 -15.79
C ILE A 294 12.66 -14.97 -17.24
N LEU A 295 12.44 -13.71 -17.63
CA LEU A 295 12.77 -13.24 -18.98
C LEU A 295 14.28 -13.38 -19.26
N ARG A 296 15.14 -13.07 -18.29
CA ARG A 296 16.59 -13.19 -18.46
C ARG A 296 17.04 -14.63 -18.72
N ILE A 297 16.42 -15.60 -18.05
CA ILE A 297 16.78 -17.03 -18.15
C ILE A 297 16.15 -17.67 -19.38
N TYR A 298 14.85 -17.47 -19.59
CA TYR A 298 14.07 -18.20 -20.59
C TYR A 298 13.87 -17.43 -21.90
N GLU A 299 13.93 -16.09 -21.88
CA GLU A 299 13.75 -15.22 -23.04
C GLU A 299 14.90 -14.19 -23.19
N PRO A 300 16.18 -14.64 -23.22
CA PRO A 300 17.34 -13.78 -23.05
C PRO A 300 17.51 -12.71 -24.15
N GLU A 301 16.95 -12.93 -25.34
CA GLU A 301 16.95 -11.93 -26.42
C GLU A 301 15.98 -10.79 -26.12
N LEU A 302 14.76 -11.11 -25.68
CA LEU A 302 13.77 -10.12 -25.27
C LEU A 302 14.27 -9.32 -24.06
N PHE A 303 14.83 -9.99 -23.05
CA PHE A 303 15.44 -9.32 -21.91
C PHE A 303 16.53 -8.32 -22.34
N ARG A 304 17.46 -8.74 -23.21
CA ARG A 304 18.51 -7.85 -23.73
C ARG A 304 17.95 -6.68 -24.52
N LYS A 305 16.89 -6.88 -25.30
CA LYS A 305 16.22 -5.81 -26.04
C LYS A 305 15.60 -4.78 -25.10
N ILE A 306 14.87 -5.24 -24.07
CA ILE A 306 14.30 -4.37 -23.03
C ILE A 306 15.41 -3.60 -22.32
N TYR A 307 16.44 -4.31 -21.85
CA TYR A 307 17.57 -3.71 -21.15
C TYR A 307 18.26 -2.62 -21.97
N ARG A 308 18.59 -2.89 -23.23
CA ARG A 308 19.21 -1.90 -24.13
C ARG A 308 18.32 -0.67 -24.29
N TRP A 309 17.04 -0.87 -24.56
CA TRP A 309 16.09 0.23 -24.70
C TRP A 309 16.03 1.11 -23.44
N VAL A 310 15.98 0.49 -22.24
CA VAL A 310 15.96 1.22 -20.96
C VAL A 310 17.23 2.04 -20.79
N ILE A 311 18.40 1.42 -21.02
CA ILE A 311 19.69 2.08 -20.88
C ILE A 311 19.84 3.24 -21.88
N GLU A 312 19.47 3.04 -23.14
CA GLU A 312 19.54 4.08 -24.17
C GLU A 312 18.61 5.27 -23.89
N LYS A 313 17.44 5.02 -23.29
CA LYS A 313 16.44 6.06 -23.02
C LYS A 313 16.60 6.78 -21.70
N TYR A 314 17.08 6.09 -20.66
CA TYR A 314 16.98 6.58 -19.28
C TYR A 314 18.29 6.56 -18.49
N ARG A 315 19.40 6.05 -19.05
CA ARG A 315 20.70 6.17 -18.37
C ARG A 315 21.08 7.66 -18.34
N LYS A 316 20.98 8.24 -17.15
CA LYS A 316 21.53 9.55 -16.84
C LYS A 316 23.06 9.49 -16.79
#